data_AF-A0A1H8ITE3-F1
#
_entry.id   AF-A0A1H8ITE3-F1
#
_cell.length_a   1.000
_cell.length_b   1.000
_cell.length_c   1.000
_cell.angle_alpha   90.00
_cell.angle_beta   90.00
_cell.angle_gamma   90.00
#
_symmetry.space_group_name_H-M   'P 1'
#
loop_
_entity.id
_entity.type
_entity.pdbx_description
1 polymer ?
#
loop_
_entity_poly.entity_id
_entity_poly.type
_entity_poly.pdbx_seq_one_letter_code
_entity_poly.pdbx_strand_id
1 'polypeptide(L)'
;MKKNYAAKKVLQACLLIFMTITTNVFAQVGIGTTTPNASSVLDVSSTTQGLLTPRMTTAQRTAIVTPADGLIVYDTDLKSFYHYNSTAVSWNRMSSDANGRLKFKRIKSSDVLATVLAAEKAAGSNTKYLLDTGTLYEINGQVLVDLPIELNNAYIAGLDSGEDKLVKSSGDLFIGTTGGSIRVVTLVASAGNVFNITGPGAIGAQTQNLILRDAIIGNSANVGLIKNFSLVFVSIVQYFGNANGVIYQDINKLLINNAGWFGGSSSLANSGTYEKLVGTFGLVEKQGGFSEVSGTSFGFDVSSNPVIAGDAVMETVVFTGDNTAGYVKPYGVAGGVIPGYNFNNNWTVRCAGIPNEGDSFSTGNIYLDRAIASPAGSLTDIGATYKISGTTISTNLFRMDGSTNNRLVYSGKKPRTFTVSASISFEGSSTGAADLLFFFIKSSVGNPITFVTASETFIDSNNANIQSIAVTGTVTLANGEYIELCAKRLNGTNKVFTFRSYNITMK
;
A
#
# COMPACT_ATOMS: atom_id res chain seq x y z
N MET A 1 -69.64 -50.26 -79.89
CA MET A 1 -68.56 -50.06 -78.90
C MET A 1 -68.56 -48.59 -78.46
N LYS A 2 -68.94 -48.27 -77.21
CA LYS A 2 -68.89 -46.89 -76.68
C LYS A 2 -67.46 -46.61 -76.18
N LYS A 3 -66.77 -45.60 -76.75
CA LYS A 3 -65.43 -45.19 -76.31
C LYS A 3 -65.56 -44.33 -75.04
N ASN A 4 -64.91 -44.74 -73.95
CA ASN A 4 -64.90 -44.01 -72.67
C ASN A 4 -63.86 -42.88 -72.70
N TYR A 5 -64.31 -41.63 -72.87
CA TYR A 5 -63.46 -40.43 -72.94
C TYR A 5 -63.09 -39.84 -71.57
N ALA A 6 -63.76 -40.25 -70.48
CA ALA A 6 -63.53 -39.71 -69.13
C ALA A 6 -62.20 -40.16 -68.52
N ALA A 7 -61.81 -41.43 -68.71
CA ALA A 7 -60.58 -41.98 -68.14
C ALA A 7 -59.30 -41.32 -68.71
N LYS A 8 -59.31 -40.90 -69.98
CA LYS A 8 -58.17 -40.20 -70.60
C LYS A 8 -57.95 -38.80 -70.02
N LYS A 9 -59.02 -38.07 -69.71
CA LYS A 9 -58.91 -36.71 -69.13
C LYS A 9 -58.43 -36.73 -67.68
N VAL A 10 -58.87 -37.71 -66.89
CA VAL A 10 -58.37 -37.91 -65.52
C VAL A 10 -56.90 -38.30 -65.52
N LEU A 11 -56.48 -39.21 -66.40
CA LEU A 11 -55.08 -39.58 -66.55
C LEU A 11 -54.20 -38.39 -66.95
N GLN A 12 -54.68 -37.55 -67.88
CA GLN A 12 -53.97 -36.33 -68.30
C GLN A 12 -53.87 -35.29 -67.17
N ALA A 13 -54.91 -35.12 -66.34
CA ALA A 13 -54.89 -34.22 -65.18
C ALA A 13 -53.94 -34.73 -64.08
N CYS A 14 -53.92 -36.05 -63.82
CA CYS A 14 -52.98 -36.65 -62.88
C CYS A 14 -51.53 -36.53 -63.37
N LEU A 15 -51.28 -36.67 -64.67
CA LEU A 15 -49.93 -36.51 -65.25
C LEU A 15 -49.44 -35.05 -65.17
N LEU A 16 -50.35 -34.08 -65.37
CA LEU A 16 -50.05 -32.66 -65.23
C LEU A 16 -49.75 -32.28 -63.77
N ILE A 17 -50.51 -32.82 -62.81
CA ILE A 17 -50.25 -32.66 -61.36
C ILE A 17 -48.90 -33.28 -60.95
N PHE A 18 -48.55 -34.43 -61.53
CA PHE A 18 -47.25 -35.08 -61.28
C PHE A 18 -46.08 -34.28 -61.87
N MET A 19 -46.29 -33.54 -62.97
CA MET A 19 -45.26 -32.67 -63.57
C MET A 19 -45.07 -31.33 -62.84
N THR A 20 -46.03 -30.87 -62.04
CA THR A 20 -45.91 -29.62 -61.27
C THR A 20 -45.23 -29.78 -59.91
N ILE A 21 -44.92 -31.01 -59.48
CA ILE A 21 -44.13 -31.28 -58.27
C ILE A 21 -42.65 -31.29 -58.64
N THR A 22 -42.11 -30.14 -59.05
CA THR A 22 -40.65 -29.99 -59.15
C THR A 22 -40.16 -29.42 -57.82
N THR A 23 -39.79 -30.30 -56.89
CA THR A 23 -39.02 -29.91 -55.71
C THR A 23 -37.66 -29.40 -56.18
N ASN A 24 -37.25 -28.22 -55.73
CA ASN A 24 -35.89 -27.72 -55.93
C ASN A 24 -34.91 -28.68 -55.24
N VAL A 25 -34.27 -29.57 -56.01
CA VAL A 25 -33.19 -30.42 -55.49
C VAL A 25 -31.92 -29.59 -55.55
N PHE A 26 -31.52 -29.01 -54.41
CA PHE A 26 -30.20 -28.40 -54.29
C PHE A 26 -29.16 -29.52 -54.29
N ALA A 27 -28.21 -29.48 -55.22
CA ALA A 27 -27.07 -30.39 -55.21
C ALA A 27 -26.09 -29.94 -54.10
N GLN A 28 -26.30 -30.42 -52.88
CA GLN A 28 -25.34 -30.30 -51.79
C GLN A 28 -24.34 -31.45 -51.88
N VAL A 29 -23.06 -31.15 -51.73
CA VAL A 29 -22.02 -32.18 -51.72
C VAL A 29 -21.86 -32.66 -50.28
N GLY A 30 -22.41 -33.84 -49.98
CA GLY A 30 -22.11 -34.57 -48.75
C GLY A 30 -20.94 -35.52 -48.97
N ILE A 31 -19.92 -35.43 -48.13
CA ILE A 31 -18.83 -36.42 -48.07
C ILE A 31 -18.88 -37.09 -46.69
N GLY A 32 -19.22 -38.38 -46.67
CA GLY A 32 -19.40 -39.13 -45.42
C GLY A 32 -20.72 -38.88 -44.69
N THR A 33 -21.66 -38.14 -45.30
CA THR A 33 -23.04 -37.95 -44.83
C THR A 33 -24.02 -37.99 -46.00
N THR A 34 -25.19 -38.61 -45.81
CA THR A 34 -26.30 -38.61 -46.77
C THR A 34 -27.31 -37.50 -46.51
N THR A 35 -27.17 -36.79 -45.39
CA THR A 35 -27.99 -35.65 -45.00
C THR A 35 -27.07 -34.45 -44.71
N PRO A 36 -26.51 -33.80 -45.75
CA PRO A 36 -25.73 -32.58 -45.56
C PRO A 36 -26.54 -31.52 -44.82
N ASN A 37 -25.87 -30.71 -44.01
CA ASN A 37 -26.51 -29.61 -43.34
C ASN A 37 -27.14 -28.64 -44.36
N ALA A 38 -28.42 -28.28 -44.15
CA ALA A 38 -29.18 -27.43 -45.06
C ALA A 38 -28.52 -26.06 -45.33
N SER A 39 -27.68 -25.55 -44.42
CA SER A 39 -26.95 -24.29 -44.60
C SER A 39 -25.57 -24.44 -45.26
N SER A 40 -25.23 -25.61 -45.80
CA SER A 40 -23.92 -25.91 -46.38
C SER A 40 -23.98 -26.27 -47.86
N VAL A 41 -22.98 -25.82 -48.63
CA VAL A 41 -22.79 -26.27 -50.03
C VAL A 41 -21.94 -27.55 -50.06
N LEU A 42 -21.03 -27.70 -49.09
CA LEU A 42 -20.20 -28.88 -48.85
C LEU A 42 -20.28 -29.23 -47.35
N ASP A 43 -20.70 -30.44 -47.04
CA ASP A 43 -20.70 -31.00 -45.68
C ASP A 43 -19.82 -32.24 -45.65
N VAL A 44 -18.79 -32.23 -44.78
CA VAL A 44 -17.84 -33.34 -44.64
C VAL A 44 -17.96 -33.90 -43.24
N SER A 45 -18.48 -35.11 -43.12
CA SER A 45 -18.62 -35.82 -41.85
C SER A 45 -17.69 -37.04 -41.82
N SER A 46 -16.80 -37.07 -40.84
CA SER A 46 -15.94 -38.22 -40.56
C SER A 46 -15.52 -38.20 -39.10
N THR A 47 -15.43 -39.38 -38.48
CA THR A 47 -14.90 -39.54 -37.12
C THR A 47 -13.43 -39.93 -37.10
N THR A 48 -12.85 -40.27 -38.25
CA THR A 48 -11.47 -40.80 -38.35
C THR A 48 -10.59 -40.05 -39.35
N GLN A 49 -11.15 -39.20 -40.21
CA GLN A 49 -10.44 -38.47 -41.25
C GLN A 49 -10.76 -36.97 -41.18
N GLY A 50 -9.85 -36.12 -41.67
CA GLY A 50 -10.01 -34.67 -41.71
C GLY A 50 -9.98 -34.10 -43.13
N LEU A 51 -10.18 -32.79 -43.24
CA LEU A 51 -10.06 -32.06 -44.50
C LEU A 51 -8.63 -31.54 -44.69
N LEU A 52 -7.99 -31.93 -45.80
CA LEU A 52 -6.77 -31.28 -46.27
C LEU A 52 -7.14 -30.10 -47.19
N THR A 53 -7.01 -28.88 -46.68
CA THR A 53 -7.12 -27.66 -47.50
C THR A 53 -5.93 -27.55 -48.46
N PRO A 54 -5.99 -26.69 -49.50
CA PRO A 54 -4.83 -26.41 -50.35
C PRO A 54 -3.60 -26.06 -49.50
N ARG A 55 -2.49 -26.76 -49.75
CA ARG A 55 -1.21 -26.61 -49.05
C ARG A 55 -0.19 -25.98 -49.98
N MET A 56 0.48 -24.93 -49.52
CA MET A 56 1.42 -24.16 -50.34
C MET A 56 2.44 -23.42 -49.47
N THR A 57 3.59 -23.05 -50.03
CA THR A 57 4.59 -22.22 -49.34
C THR A 57 4.07 -20.80 -49.11
N THR A 58 4.72 -20.04 -48.24
CA THR A 58 4.38 -18.63 -48.02
C THR A 58 4.44 -17.85 -49.33
N ALA A 59 5.50 -18.07 -50.13
CA ALA A 59 5.68 -17.41 -51.42
C ALA A 59 4.53 -17.73 -52.40
N GLN A 60 4.10 -19.00 -52.45
CA GLN A 60 2.99 -19.43 -53.30
C GLN A 60 1.65 -18.84 -52.84
N ARG A 61 1.37 -18.82 -51.52
CA ARG A 61 0.16 -18.17 -50.97
C ARG A 61 0.10 -16.69 -51.35
N THR A 62 1.21 -15.97 -51.16
CA THR A 62 1.27 -14.54 -51.47
C THR A 62 1.20 -14.24 -52.97
N ALA A 63 1.52 -15.22 -53.82
CA ALA A 63 1.47 -15.11 -55.27
C ALA A 63 0.06 -15.40 -55.86
N ILE A 64 -0.93 -15.78 -55.05
CA ILE A 64 -2.31 -15.94 -55.53
C ILE A 64 -2.82 -14.57 -56.01
N VAL A 65 -3.12 -14.47 -57.31
CA VAL A 65 -3.70 -13.28 -57.93
C VAL A 65 -5.19 -13.23 -57.59
N THR A 66 -5.66 -12.07 -57.10
CA THR A 66 -7.08 -11.82 -56.76
C THR A 66 -7.72 -12.92 -55.88
N PRO A 67 -7.16 -13.23 -54.70
CA PRO A 67 -7.75 -14.23 -53.81
C PRO A 67 -9.15 -13.79 -53.35
N ALA A 68 -10.07 -14.74 -53.31
CA ALA A 68 -11.43 -14.49 -52.84
C ALA A 68 -11.46 -14.18 -51.33
N ASP A 69 -12.41 -13.34 -50.91
CA ASP A 69 -12.65 -13.10 -49.48
C ASP A 69 -13.01 -14.41 -48.77
N GLY A 70 -12.37 -14.67 -47.63
CA GLY A 70 -12.52 -15.92 -46.88
C GLY A 70 -11.82 -17.13 -47.49
N LEU A 71 -10.97 -16.97 -48.53
CA LEU A 71 -10.19 -18.08 -49.10
C LEU A 71 -9.24 -18.68 -48.04
N ILE A 72 -9.38 -19.97 -47.72
CA ILE A 72 -8.59 -20.67 -46.71
C ILE A 72 -7.49 -21.52 -47.35
N VAL A 73 -6.26 -21.40 -46.85
CA VAL A 73 -5.12 -22.24 -47.22
C VAL A 73 -4.29 -22.65 -46.00
N TYR A 74 -3.53 -23.72 -46.13
CA TYR A 74 -2.50 -24.10 -45.16
C TYR A 74 -1.12 -23.71 -45.68
N ASP A 75 -0.44 -22.79 -44.98
CA ASP A 75 0.91 -22.36 -45.28
C ASP A 75 1.92 -23.39 -44.76
N THR A 76 2.69 -24.00 -45.65
CA THR A 76 3.64 -25.06 -45.30
C THR A 76 4.96 -24.56 -44.74
N ASP A 77 5.30 -23.29 -44.89
CA ASP A 77 6.52 -22.71 -44.30
C ASP A 77 6.22 -22.29 -42.86
N LEU A 78 5.09 -21.61 -42.64
CA LEU A 78 4.63 -21.11 -41.34
C LEU A 78 3.78 -22.11 -40.54
N LYS A 79 3.53 -23.29 -41.10
CA LYS A 79 2.78 -24.41 -40.50
C LYS A 79 1.44 -23.96 -39.89
N SER A 80 0.68 -23.15 -40.62
CA SER A 80 -0.52 -22.50 -40.10
C SER A 80 -1.57 -22.27 -41.17
N PHE A 81 -2.85 -22.25 -40.75
CA PHE A 81 -3.93 -21.84 -41.63
C PHE A 81 -4.00 -20.33 -41.77
N TYR A 82 -4.36 -19.89 -42.98
CA TYR A 82 -4.58 -18.49 -43.33
C TYR A 82 -5.92 -18.36 -44.05
N HIS A 83 -6.62 -17.26 -43.81
CA HIS A 83 -7.72 -16.82 -44.67
C HIS A 83 -7.35 -15.49 -45.33
N TYR A 84 -7.82 -15.26 -46.55
CA TYR A 84 -7.70 -13.94 -47.18
C TYR A 84 -8.82 -13.03 -46.73
N ASN A 85 -8.49 -11.80 -46.32
CA ASN A 85 -9.44 -10.75 -46.01
C ASN A 85 -9.33 -9.66 -47.08
N SER A 86 -10.36 -9.55 -47.91
CA SER A 86 -10.45 -8.60 -49.01
C SER A 86 -10.62 -7.15 -48.56
N THR A 87 -11.19 -6.92 -47.37
CA THR A 87 -11.36 -5.58 -46.79
C THR A 87 -10.02 -5.00 -46.32
N ALA A 88 -9.20 -5.84 -45.66
CA ALA A 88 -7.86 -5.48 -45.19
C ALA A 88 -6.75 -5.76 -46.21
N VAL A 89 -7.11 -6.27 -47.40
CA VAL A 89 -6.22 -6.64 -48.51
C VAL A 89 -5.00 -7.46 -48.02
N SER A 90 -5.25 -8.46 -47.17
CA SER A 90 -4.18 -9.20 -46.49
C SER A 90 -4.53 -10.64 -46.18
N TRP A 91 -3.47 -11.47 -46.11
CA TRP A 91 -3.55 -12.83 -45.60
C TRP A 91 -3.50 -12.81 -44.07
N ASN A 92 -4.63 -13.11 -43.44
CA ASN A 92 -4.74 -13.20 -42.00
C ASN A 92 -4.51 -14.62 -41.53
N ARG A 93 -3.57 -14.80 -40.62
CA ARG A 93 -3.37 -16.08 -39.95
C ARG A 93 -4.61 -16.38 -39.11
N MET A 94 -5.19 -17.55 -39.29
CA MET A 94 -6.19 -18.08 -38.38
C MET A 94 -5.43 -18.59 -37.15
N SER A 95 -5.18 -17.70 -36.20
CA SER A 95 -4.38 -18.03 -35.01
C SER A 95 -5.12 -19.05 -34.14
N SER A 96 -4.41 -20.13 -33.81
CA SER A 96 -4.48 -20.73 -32.47
C SER A 96 -3.73 -19.82 -31.50
N ASP A 97 -4.11 -19.79 -30.21
CA ASP A 97 -3.58 -18.94 -29.13
C ASP A 97 -2.04 -18.81 -29.02
N ALA A 98 -1.28 -19.66 -29.71
CA ALA A 98 0.18 -19.73 -29.77
C ALA A 98 0.90 -18.49 -30.35
N ASN A 99 0.21 -17.41 -30.77
CA ASN A 99 0.85 -16.15 -31.20
C ASN A 99 0.57 -14.96 -30.26
N GLY A 100 -0.08 -15.19 -29.11
CA GLY A 100 -0.25 -14.16 -28.10
C GLY A 100 1.09 -13.88 -27.40
N ARG A 101 1.60 -12.63 -27.49
CA ARG A 101 2.78 -12.09 -26.78
C ARG A 101 4.06 -12.96 -26.79
N LEU A 102 5.16 -12.41 -27.33
CA LEU A 102 6.48 -13.11 -27.39
C LEU A 102 7.03 -13.57 -26.02
N LYS A 103 6.63 -12.90 -24.94
CA LYS A 103 7.05 -13.18 -23.56
C LYS A 103 5.84 -13.49 -22.70
N PHE A 104 5.19 -14.61 -23.01
CA PHE A 104 3.98 -15.05 -22.34
C PHE A 104 3.92 -16.57 -22.18
N LYS A 105 3.46 -17.02 -21.01
CA LYS A 105 3.12 -18.41 -20.71
C LYS A 105 1.85 -18.45 -19.87
N ARG A 106 0.90 -19.32 -20.22
CA ARG A 106 -0.27 -19.62 -19.39
C ARG A 106 -0.03 -20.93 -18.64
N ILE A 107 -0.28 -20.93 -17.34
CA ILE A 107 -0.17 -22.08 -16.44
C ILE A 107 -1.56 -22.36 -15.89
N LYS A 108 -2.06 -23.57 -16.15
CA LYS A 108 -3.39 -24.02 -15.77
C LYS A 108 -3.32 -24.98 -14.58
N SER A 109 -4.43 -25.10 -13.85
CA SER A 109 -4.58 -26.09 -12.77
C SER A 109 -4.34 -27.55 -13.19
N SER A 110 -4.56 -27.88 -14.46
CA SER A 110 -4.33 -29.22 -15.03
C SER A 110 -2.93 -29.45 -15.60
N ASP A 111 -2.06 -28.43 -15.61
CA ASP A 111 -0.73 -28.55 -16.19
C ASP A 111 0.21 -29.35 -15.29
N VAL A 112 1.07 -30.17 -15.92
CA VAL A 112 2.21 -30.78 -15.24
C VAL A 112 3.34 -29.76 -15.21
N LEU A 113 3.58 -29.12 -14.06
CA LEU A 113 4.53 -28.01 -13.92
C LEU A 113 5.96 -28.37 -14.37
N ALA A 114 6.42 -29.60 -14.13
CA ALA A 114 7.72 -30.06 -14.60
C ALA A 114 7.87 -30.02 -16.12
N THR A 115 6.76 -30.06 -16.87
CA THR A 115 6.74 -29.98 -18.33
C THR A 115 6.59 -28.53 -18.80
N VAL A 116 5.58 -27.80 -18.31
CA VAL A 116 5.27 -26.44 -18.78
C VAL A 116 6.30 -25.39 -18.32
N LEU A 117 6.97 -25.64 -17.19
CA LEU A 117 8.03 -24.80 -16.63
C LEU A 117 9.41 -25.50 -16.64
N ALA A 118 9.64 -26.44 -17.56
CA ALA A 118 10.90 -27.19 -17.63
C ALA A 118 12.13 -26.28 -17.77
N ALA A 119 12.03 -25.23 -18.59
CA ALA A 119 13.11 -24.27 -18.81
C ALA A 119 13.41 -23.46 -17.55
N GLU A 120 12.38 -22.96 -16.88
CA GLU A 120 12.48 -22.22 -15.61
C GLU A 120 13.05 -23.09 -14.48
N LYS A 121 12.65 -24.37 -14.44
CA LYS A 121 13.17 -25.35 -13.49
C LYS A 121 14.65 -25.61 -13.71
N ALA A 122 15.06 -25.82 -14.96
CA ALA A 122 16.46 -26.01 -15.32
C ALA A 122 17.29 -24.75 -14.99
N ALA A 123 16.78 -23.56 -15.32
CA ALA A 123 17.41 -22.29 -14.98
C ALA A 123 17.53 -22.08 -13.45
N GLY A 124 16.56 -22.57 -12.68
CA GLY A 124 16.59 -22.64 -11.21
C GLY A 124 17.38 -23.82 -10.63
N SER A 125 18.22 -24.48 -11.44
CA SER A 125 19.05 -25.62 -11.03
C SER A 125 18.25 -26.77 -10.39
N ASN A 126 17.01 -26.98 -10.85
CA ASN A 126 16.05 -27.96 -10.35
C ASN A 126 15.62 -27.80 -8.87
N THR A 127 15.99 -26.69 -8.22
CA THR A 127 15.63 -26.39 -6.82
C THR A 127 14.52 -25.34 -6.69
N LYS A 128 14.28 -24.60 -7.77
CA LYS A 128 13.28 -23.53 -7.88
C LYS A 128 12.87 -23.35 -9.34
N TYR A 129 11.79 -22.61 -9.57
CA TYR A 129 11.46 -22.06 -10.88
C TYR A 129 12.05 -20.65 -10.97
N LEU A 130 13.14 -20.50 -11.72
CA LEU A 130 13.66 -19.17 -12.08
C LEU A 130 12.90 -18.68 -13.30
N LEU A 131 11.99 -17.72 -13.12
CA LEU A 131 11.18 -17.21 -14.21
C LEU A 131 12.02 -16.47 -15.25
N ASP A 132 11.55 -16.42 -16.49
CA ASP A 132 12.20 -15.66 -17.54
C ASP A 132 11.91 -14.17 -17.39
N THR A 133 12.96 -13.36 -17.54
CA THR A 133 12.89 -11.92 -17.31
C THR A 133 11.93 -11.24 -18.27
N GLY A 134 11.07 -10.36 -17.77
CA GLY A 134 10.09 -9.65 -18.58
C GLY A 134 8.98 -10.52 -19.17
N THR A 135 8.86 -11.79 -18.77
CA THR A 135 7.83 -12.72 -19.22
C THR A 135 6.58 -12.66 -18.34
N LEU A 136 5.41 -12.67 -18.98
CA LEU A 136 4.11 -12.73 -18.32
C LEU A 136 3.66 -14.17 -18.16
N TYR A 137 3.55 -14.61 -16.91
CA TYR A 137 3.01 -15.89 -16.51
C TYR A 137 1.57 -15.69 -16.07
N GLU A 138 0.62 -16.14 -16.89
CA GLU A 138 -0.80 -16.14 -16.56
C GLU A 138 -1.14 -17.38 -15.73
N ILE A 139 -1.79 -17.18 -14.58
CA ILE A 139 -2.32 -18.25 -13.74
C ILE A 139 -3.80 -18.43 -14.09
N ASN A 140 -4.20 -19.67 -14.34
CA ASN A 140 -5.57 -20.02 -14.70
C ASN A 140 -6.06 -21.18 -13.82
N GLY A 141 -6.88 -20.85 -12.84
CA GLY A 141 -7.32 -21.75 -11.77
C GLY A 141 -6.27 -21.95 -10.67
N GLN A 142 -6.51 -22.94 -9.81
CA GLN A 142 -5.61 -23.27 -8.71
C GLN A 142 -4.40 -24.09 -9.17
N VAL A 143 -3.23 -23.46 -9.18
CA VAL A 143 -1.94 -24.09 -9.51
C VAL A 143 -1.19 -24.42 -8.23
N LEU A 144 -0.96 -25.72 -8.01
CA LEU A 144 -0.16 -26.25 -6.90
C LEU A 144 1.32 -26.28 -7.30
N VAL A 145 2.14 -25.46 -6.67
CA VAL A 145 3.56 -25.33 -7.00
C VAL A 145 4.39 -26.32 -6.15
N ASP A 146 5.18 -27.17 -6.80
CA ASP A 146 6.04 -28.16 -6.14
C ASP A 146 7.38 -27.54 -5.67
N LEU A 147 7.95 -26.61 -6.45
CA LEU A 147 9.18 -25.89 -6.13
C LEU A 147 8.92 -24.39 -5.87
N PRO A 148 9.75 -23.71 -5.05
CA PRO A 148 9.63 -22.26 -4.87
C PRO A 148 9.91 -21.51 -6.19
N ILE A 149 9.42 -20.27 -6.30
CA ILE A 149 9.53 -19.42 -7.49
C ILE A 149 10.48 -18.25 -7.20
N GLU A 150 11.43 -18.00 -8.09
CA GLU A 150 12.17 -16.72 -8.13
C GLU A 150 11.67 -15.87 -9.29
N LEU A 151 11.22 -14.66 -8.98
CA LEU A 151 10.48 -13.80 -9.91
C LEU A 151 11.31 -13.28 -11.08
N ASN A 152 12.59 -12.98 -10.89
CA ASN A 152 13.52 -12.57 -11.94
C ASN A 152 13.03 -11.44 -12.87
N ASN A 153 12.38 -10.43 -12.31
CA ASN A 153 11.75 -9.32 -13.05
C ASN A 153 10.65 -9.77 -14.03
N ALA A 154 10.04 -10.93 -13.79
CA ALA A 154 8.88 -11.42 -14.51
C ALA A 154 7.57 -10.82 -13.96
N TYR A 155 6.48 -11.11 -14.66
CA TYR A 155 5.13 -10.71 -14.31
C TYR A 155 4.30 -11.96 -14.07
N ILE A 156 3.59 -12.02 -12.94
CA ILE A 156 2.56 -13.03 -12.67
C ILE A 156 1.21 -12.31 -12.67
N ALA A 157 0.25 -12.85 -13.40
CA ALA A 157 -1.10 -12.32 -13.42
C ALA A 157 -2.16 -13.41 -13.49
N GLY A 158 -3.30 -13.23 -12.86
CA GLY A 158 -4.54 -13.95 -13.20
C GLY A 158 -5.51 -13.02 -13.91
N LEU A 159 -6.72 -13.52 -14.11
CA LEU A 159 -7.88 -12.77 -14.59
C LEU A 159 -8.99 -12.71 -13.54
N ASP A 160 -9.04 -13.70 -12.65
CA ASP A 160 -9.97 -13.79 -11.53
C ASP A 160 -9.21 -14.17 -10.25
N SER A 161 -8.96 -13.18 -9.37
CA SER A 161 -8.22 -13.44 -8.13
C SER A 161 -8.95 -14.38 -7.18
N GLY A 162 -10.25 -14.65 -7.34
CA GLY A 162 -11.00 -15.62 -6.55
C GLY A 162 -10.67 -17.07 -6.88
N GLU A 163 -10.33 -17.36 -8.15
CA GLU A 163 -10.12 -18.72 -8.67
C GLU A 163 -8.68 -18.97 -9.14
N ASP A 164 -7.95 -17.94 -9.57
CA ASP A 164 -6.57 -18.02 -10.01
C ASP A 164 -5.62 -17.97 -8.80
N LYS A 165 -5.11 -19.14 -8.41
CA LYS A 165 -4.34 -19.29 -7.17
C LYS A 165 -2.98 -19.90 -7.42
N LEU A 166 -1.96 -19.36 -6.77
CA LEU A 166 -0.68 -20.03 -6.58
C LEU A 166 -0.61 -20.57 -5.16
N VAL A 167 -0.53 -21.90 -5.04
CA VAL A 167 -0.59 -22.61 -3.77
C VAL A 167 0.68 -23.39 -3.53
N LYS A 168 1.37 -23.11 -2.42
CA LYS A 168 2.48 -23.89 -1.90
C LYS A 168 2.02 -24.66 -0.65
N SER A 169 1.96 -25.97 -0.75
CA SER A 169 1.52 -26.82 0.37
C SER A 169 2.55 -26.90 1.50
N SER A 170 3.84 -26.87 1.15
CA SER A 170 4.98 -26.93 2.06
C SER A 170 6.19 -26.17 1.50
N GLY A 171 6.94 -25.48 2.35
CA GLY A 171 8.04 -24.60 1.98
C GLY A 171 7.56 -23.21 1.55
N ASP A 172 8.51 -22.39 1.09
CA ASP A 172 8.24 -21.02 0.66
C ASP A 172 7.70 -20.98 -0.77
N LEU A 173 6.79 -20.05 -1.06
CA LEU A 173 6.24 -19.85 -2.41
C LEU A 173 7.19 -19.01 -3.27
N PHE A 174 7.59 -17.84 -2.80
CA PHE A 174 8.57 -16.97 -3.48
C PHE A 174 9.88 -16.89 -2.71
N ILE A 175 11.00 -17.14 -3.41
CA ILE A 175 12.35 -17.04 -2.85
C ILE A 175 13.28 -16.27 -3.78
N GLY A 176 14.50 -16.03 -3.31
CA GLY A 176 15.60 -15.54 -4.14
C GLY A 176 15.87 -14.06 -3.96
N THR A 177 16.53 -13.49 -4.96
CA THR A 177 17.12 -12.14 -4.86
C THR A 177 16.48 -11.12 -5.79
N THR A 178 15.54 -11.55 -6.62
CA THR A 178 14.95 -10.71 -7.66
C THR A 178 13.48 -10.43 -7.39
N GLY A 179 13.06 -9.25 -7.79
CA GLY A 179 11.66 -8.82 -7.70
C GLY A 179 10.87 -9.12 -8.97
N GLY A 180 9.71 -8.48 -9.10
CA GLY A 180 8.80 -8.67 -10.22
C GLY A 180 7.47 -7.99 -9.93
N SER A 181 6.47 -8.29 -10.76
CA SER A 181 5.11 -7.81 -10.54
C SER A 181 4.13 -8.97 -10.44
N ILE A 182 3.28 -8.95 -9.42
CA ILE A 182 2.24 -9.94 -9.18
C ILE A 182 0.91 -9.19 -9.12
N ARG A 183 -0.10 -9.66 -9.87
CA ARG A 183 -1.44 -9.07 -9.80
C ARG A 183 -2.59 -10.04 -10.05
N VAL A 184 -3.78 -9.72 -9.53
CA VAL A 184 -5.02 -10.46 -9.83
C VAL A 184 -4.86 -11.97 -9.59
N VAL A 185 -4.25 -12.33 -8.46
CA VAL A 185 -4.07 -13.74 -8.05
C VAL A 185 -4.26 -13.86 -6.55
N THR A 186 -4.68 -15.04 -6.10
CA THR A 186 -4.57 -15.44 -4.69
C THR A 186 -3.25 -16.18 -4.46
N LEU A 187 -2.53 -15.81 -3.41
CA LEU A 187 -1.30 -16.48 -2.97
C LEU A 187 -1.55 -17.23 -1.66
N VAL A 188 -1.11 -18.48 -1.59
CA VAL A 188 -1.25 -19.34 -0.41
C VAL A 188 0.04 -20.11 -0.15
N ALA A 189 0.54 -20.06 1.09
CA ALA A 189 1.62 -20.91 1.58
C ALA A 189 1.23 -21.52 2.94
N SER A 190 0.60 -22.70 2.92
CA SER A 190 -0.01 -23.30 4.11
C SER A 190 1.00 -23.78 5.17
N ALA A 191 2.25 -24.06 4.76
CA ALA A 191 3.34 -24.39 5.66
C ALA A 191 4.66 -23.83 5.11
N GLY A 192 5.02 -22.61 5.53
CA GLY A 192 6.17 -21.87 5.02
C GLY A 192 5.85 -20.37 4.92
N ASN A 193 6.50 -19.67 4.00
CA ASN A 193 6.25 -18.27 3.72
C ASN A 193 5.68 -18.05 2.31
N VAL A 194 4.76 -17.09 2.16
CA VAL A 194 4.41 -16.59 0.82
C VAL A 194 5.62 -15.92 0.19
N PHE A 195 6.29 -15.04 0.92
CA PHE A 195 7.53 -14.38 0.52
C PHE A 195 8.67 -14.73 1.46
N ASN A 196 9.80 -15.15 0.91
CA ASN A 196 11.08 -15.20 1.59
C ASN A 196 12.16 -14.70 0.63
N ILE A 197 12.06 -13.41 0.30
CA ILE A 197 12.86 -12.78 -0.76
C ILE A 197 13.79 -11.72 -0.17
N THR A 198 15.04 -11.72 -0.62
CA THR A 198 16.07 -10.77 -0.16
C THR A 198 16.81 -10.19 -1.37
N GLY A 199 16.46 -8.97 -1.75
CA GLY A 199 17.15 -8.25 -2.81
C GLY A 199 18.64 -7.99 -2.51
N PRO A 200 19.45 -7.72 -3.54
CA PRO A 200 20.85 -7.38 -3.37
C PRO A 200 21.03 -5.91 -2.98
N GLY A 201 22.12 -5.64 -2.27
CA GLY A 201 22.55 -4.29 -1.92
C GLY A 201 22.03 -3.80 -0.57
N ALA A 202 22.75 -2.85 0.01
CA ALA A 202 22.36 -2.11 1.20
C ALA A 202 21.43 -0.95 0.85
N ILE A 203 20.85 -0.30 1.87
CA ILE A 203 19.99 0.88 1.71
C ILE A 203 20.66 1.95 0.83
N GLY A 204 19.95 2.35 -0.22
CA GLY A 204 20.39 3.34 -1.20
C GLY A 204 21.11 2.76 -2.41
N ALA A 205 21.59 1.52 -2.34
CA ALA A 205 22.24 0.79 -3.44
C ALA A 205 21.37 -0.34 -4.03
N GLN A 206 20.18 -0.59 -3.47
CA GLN A 206 19.30 -1.66 -3.96
C GLN A 206 18.77 -1.35 -5.36
N THR A 207 18.68 -2.39 -6.20
CA THR A 207 18.28 -2.28 -7.61
C THR A 207 16.99 -3.01 -7.96
N GLN A 208 16.47 -3.84 -7.03
CA GLN A 208 15.31 -4.68 -7.29
C GLN A 208 14.03 -4.03 -6.78
N ASN A 209 12.93 -4.26 -7.51
CA ASN A 209 11.60 -3.76 -7.18
C ASN A 209 10.59 -4.91 -7.09
N LEU A 210 9.71 -4.89 -6.09
CA LEU A 210 8.55 -5.76 -6.01
C LEU A 210 7.26 -4.94 -6.12
N ILE A 211 6.36 -5.36 -6.99
CA ILE A 211 5.03 -4.76 -7.15
C ILE A 211 3.98 -5.84 -6.92
N LEU A 212 3.21 -5.73 -5.85
CA LEU A 212 2.08 -6.62 -5.54
C LEU A 212 0.78 -5.81 -5.60
N ARG A 213 -0.14 -6.17 -6.50
CA ARG A 213 -1.34 -5.38 -6.71
C ARG A 213 -2.59 -6.21 -6.93
N ASP A 214 -3.75 -5.71 -6.55
CA ASP A 214 -5.05 -6.31 -6.87
C ASP A 214 -5.07 -7.81 -6.52
N ALA A 215 -4.53 -8.16 -5.36
CA ALA A 215 -4.20 -9.53 -4.98
C ALA A 215 -4.82 -9.92 -3.64
N ILE A 216 -4.85 -11.22 -3.40
CA ILE A 216 -5.31 -11.81 -2.15
C ILE A 216 -4.17 -12.66 -1.59
N ILE A 217 -3.90 -12.54 -0.29
CA ILE A 217 -3.00 -13.43 0.43
C ILE A 217 -3.79 -14.06 1.57
N GLY A 218 -4.00 -15.36 1.52
CA GLY A 218 -4.84 -16.00 2.51
C GLY A 218 -4.41 -17.39 2.91
N ASN A 219 -4.93 -17.85 4.05
CA ASN A 219 -4.74 -19.20 4.59
C ASN A 219 -3.26 -19.62 4.65
N SER A 220 -2.36 -18.67 4.89
CA SER A 220 -0.92 -18.93 4.89
C SER A 220 -0.37 -19.00 6.31
N ALA A 221 0.63 -19.84 6.53
CA ALA A 221 1.32 -19.89 7.81
C ALA A 221 2.04 -18.56 8.10
N ASN A 222 2.67 -17.98 7.07
CA ASN A 222 3.29 -16.66 7.13
C ASN A 222 3.14 -15.97 5.78
N VAL A 223 2.81 -14.67 5.77
CA VAL A 223 3.05 -13.86 4.57
C VAL A 223 4.56 -13.75 4.33
N GLY A 224 5.35 -13.58 5.39
CA GLY A 224 6.79 -13.84 5.38
C GLY A 224 7.66 -12.59 5.30
N LEU A 225 8.83 -12.70 4.67
CA LEU A 225 9.88 -11.67 4.63
C LEU A 225 10.07 -11.09 3.23
N ILE A 226 10.05 -9.76 3.16
CA ILE A 226 10.49 -8.99 1.99
C ILE A 226 11.61 -8.06 2.43
N LYS A 227 12.83 -8.31 1.92
CA LYS A 227 14.05 -7.65 2.39
C LYS A 227 14.90 -7.04 1.28
N ASN A 228 15.57 -5.90 1.56
CA ASN A 228 16.59 -5.31 0.68
C ASN A 228 16.10 -4.95 -0.72
N PHE A 229 14.92 -4.33 -0.81
CA PHE A 229 14.37 -3.86 -2.08
C PHE A 229 14.50 -2.34 -2.23
N SER A 230 14.69 -1.88 -3.46
CA SER A 230 14.68 -0.45 -3.80
C SER A 230 13.27 0.11 -3.70
N LEU A 231 12.30 -0.64 -4.21
CA LEU A 231 10.88 -0.36 -4.08
C LEU A 231 10.13 -1.64 -3.72
N VAL A 232 9.26 -1.55 -2.71
CA VAL A 232 8.18 -2.50 -2.51
C VAL A 232 6.88 -1.71 -2.57
N PHE A 233 6.05 -2.01 -3.57
CA PHE A 233 4.77 -1.37 -3.76
C PHE A 233 3.65 -2.39 -3.64
N VAL A 234 2.85 -2.25 -2.58
CA VAL A 234 1.64 -3.02 -2.32
C VAL A 234 0.44 -2.12 -2.62
N SER A 235 -0.47 -2.53 -3.50
CA SER A 235 -1.65 -1.72 -3.86
C SER A 235 -2.90 -2.57 -3.96
N ILE A 236 -3.91 -2.33 -3.12
CA ILE A 236 -5.19 -3.08 -3.13
C ILE A 236 -4.93 -4.57 -2.90
N VAL A 237 -4.52 -4.91 -1.68
CA VAL A 237 -4.25 -6.30 -1.29
C VAL A 237 -5.04 -6.67 -0.05
N GLN A 238 -5.72 -7.80 -0.12
CA GLN A 238 -6.52 -8.35 0.96
C GLN A 238 -5.79 -9.49 1.66
N TYR A 239 -5.83 -9.50 2.99
CA TYR A 239 -5.20 -10.52 3.82
C TYR A 239 -6.25 -11.18 4.70
N PHE A 240 -6.38 -12.50 4.67
CA PHE A 240 -7.31 -13.25 5.54
C PHE A 240 -6.76 -14.60 5.98
N GLY A 241 -7.08 -15.04 7.19
CA GLY A 241 -6.73 -16.38 7.67
C GLY A 241 -5.22 -16.68 7.72
N ASN A 242 -4.36 -15.66 7.72
CA ASN A 242 -2.91 -15.87 7.82
C ASN A 242 -2.51 -15.96 9.30
N ALA A 243 -1.68 -16.95 9.64
CA ALA A 243 -1.25 -17.15 11.03
C ALA A 243 -0.24 -16.08 11.49
N ASN A 244 0.58 -15.59 10.55
CA ASN A 244 1.47 -14.44 10.72
C ASN A 244 1.48 -13.59 9.44
N GLY A 245 1.72 -12.29 9.62
CA GLY A 245 1.77 -11.33 8.53
C GLY A 245 3.15 -11.21 7.87
N VAL A 246 3.43 -9.98 7.41
CA VAL A 246 4.60 -9.64 6.61
C VAL A 246 5.62 -8.84 7.42
N ILE A 247 6.89 -9.20 7.23
CA ILE A 247 8.04 -8.45 7.70
C ILE A 247 8.64 -7.72 6.50
N TYR A 248 8.59 -6.40 6.54
CA TYR A 248 9.33 -5.53 5.65
C TYR A 248 10.66 -5.19 6.33
N GLN A 249 11.76 -5.45 5.63
CA GLN A 249 13.09 -5.21 6.19
C GLN A 249 14.03 -4.51 5.21
N ASP A 250 14.73 -3.48 5.67
CA ASP A 250 15.80 -2.84 4.90
C ASP A 250 15.33 -2.42 3.48
N ILE A 251 14.21 -1.72 3.37
CA ILE A 251 13.61 -1.30 2.09
C ILE A 251 13.82 0.20 1.86
N ASN A 252 14.34 0.60 0.70
CA ASN A 252 14.55 2.02 0.41
C ASN A 252 13.21 2.78 0.28
N LYS A 253 12.26 2.27 -0.50
CA LYS A 253 10.91 2.87 -0.64
C LYS A 253 9.85 1.81 -0.40
N LEU A 254 9.18 1.88 0.75
CA LEU A 254 8.04 1.03 1.06
C LEU A 254 6.75 1.81 0.87
N LEU A 255 5.92 1.39 -0.09
CA LEU A 255 4.63 2.01 -0.38
C LEU A 255 3.53 0.96 -0.19
N ILE A 256 2.65 1.17 0.78
CA ILE A 256 1.53 0.29 1.09
C ILE A 256 0.24 1.07 0.90
N ASN A 257 -0.48 0.79 -0.16
CA ASN A 257 -1.71 1.48 -0.53
C ASN A 257 -2.90 0.51 -0.48
N ASN A 258 -3.94 0.86 0.27
CA ASN A 258 -5.17 0.08 0.39
C ASN A 258 -4.94 -1.40 0.74
N ALA A 259 -4.13 -1.68 1.76
CA ALA A 259 -4.02 -3.01 2.34
C ALA A 259 -5.17 -3.25 3.35
N GLY A 260 -5.92 -4.32 3.17
CA GLY A 260 -7.03 -4.71 4.04
C GLY A 260 -6.70 -5.97 4.82
N TRP A 261 -6.57 -5.85 6.15
CA TRP A 261 -6.32 -6.98 7.06
C TRP A 261 -7.59 -7.33 7.82
N PHE A 262 -8.19 -8.46 7.48
CA PHE A 262 -9.39 -8.98 8.12
C PHE A 262 -9.09 -9.59 9.51
N GLY A 263 -9.96 -9.39 10.48
CA GLY A 263 -9.79 -9.85 11.86
C GLY A 263 -11.02 -10.54 12.44
N GLY A 264 -11.08 -10.62 13.77
CA GLY A 264 -12.22 -11.10 14.53
C GLY A 264 -12.18 -12.60 14.84
N SER A 265 -13.34 -13.19 15.14
CA SER A 265 -13.49 -14.59 15.57
C SER A 265 -13.86 -15.56 14.45
N SER A 266 -13.88 -15.09 13.19
CA SER A 266 -14.23 -15.90 12.03
C SER A 266 -13.02 -16.66 11.46
N SER A 267 -13.26 -17.65 10.59
CA SER A 267 -12.22 -18.36 9.83
C SER A 267 -11.42 -17.47 8.87
N LEU A 268 -11.78 -16.19 8.74
CA LEU A 268 -11.09 -15.20 7.92
C LEU A 268 -10.12 -14.33 8.73
N ALA A 269 -10.07 -14.49 10.05
CA ALA A 269 -9.24 -13.67 10.91
C ALA A 269 -7.75 -13.97 10.72
N ASN A 270 -6.96 -12.93 10.51
CA ASN A 270 -5.50 -13.03 10.64
C ASN A 270 -5.11 -13.05 12.12
N SER A 271 -3.98 -13.66 12.42
CA SER A 271 -3.38 -13.65 13.76
C SER A 271 -1.95 -13.12 13.76
N GLY A 272 -1.38 -12.94 14.95
CA GLY A 272 0.00 -12.52 15.12
C GLY A 272 0.21 -11.06 14.72
N THR A 273 1.38 -10.75 14.16
CA THR A 273 1.68 -9.39 13.67
C THR A 273 1.39 -9.32 12.17
N TYR A 274 0.51 -8.42 11.76
CA TYR A 274 0.08 -8.27 10.37
C TYR A 274 1.16 -7.61 9.51
N GLU A 275 1.71 -6.49 9.97
CA GLU A 275 2.77 -5.77 9.26
C GLU A 275 3.86 -5.36 10.26
N LYS A 276 5.11 -5.71 9.97
CA LYS A 276 6.26 -5.39 10.83
C LYS A 276 7.36 -4.71 10.04
N LEU A 277 7.94 -3.65 10.62
CA LEU A 277 9.08 -2.93 10.06
C LEU A 277 10.37 -3.21 10.83
N VAL A 278 11.41 -3.65 10.12
CA VAL A 278 12.73 -3.97 10.70
C VAL A 278 13.85 -3.29 9.91
N GLY A 279 14.89 -2.85 10.61
CA GLY A 279 16.09 -2.30 9.96
C GLY A 279 15.91 -0.87 9.48
N THR A 280 16.47 -0.54 8.32
CA THR A 280 16.54 0.84 7.82
C THR A 280 15.62 1.05 6.61
N PHE A 281 14.98 2.20 6.52
CA PHE A 281 14.15 2.58 5.40
C PHE A 281 14.55 3.96 4.86
N GLY A 282 14.51 4.12 3.54
CA GLY A 282 14.64 5.44 2.93
C GLY A 282 13.38 6.28 3.16
N LEU A 283 12.20 5.69 2.91
CA LEU A 283 10.90 6.21 3.26
C LEU A 283 9.89 5.08 3.48
N VAL A 284 8.81 5.40 4.20
CA VAL A 284 7.67 4.50 4.38
C VAL A 284 6.38 5.27 4.18
N GLU A 285 5.50 4.75 3.33
CA GLU A 285 4.14 5.25 3.17
C GLU A 285 3.17 4.10 3.40
N LYS A 286 2.17 4.33 4.25
CA LYS A 286 0.98 3.50 4.36
C LYS A 286 -0.26 4.37 4.21
N GLN A 287 -1.02 4.16 3.15
CA GLN A 287 -2.19 4.96 2.82
C GLN A 287 -3.42 4.06 2.62
N GLY A 288 -4.54 4.45 3.22
CA GLY A 288 -5.84 3.78 3.04
C GLY A 288 -5.90 2.34 3.52
N GLY A 289 -7.04 1.69 3.26
CA GLY A 289 -7.33 0.33 3.73
C GLY A 289 -7.72 0.28 5.21
N PHE A 290 -7.66 -0.91 5.78
CA PHE A 290 -8.09 -1.16 7.16
C PHE A 290 -7.26 -2.27 7.82
N SER A 291 -7.25 -2.26 9.14
CA SER A 291 -6.63 -3.28 9.97
C SER A 291 -7.55 -3.64 11.14
N GLU A 292 -8.22 -4.78 11.03
CA GLU A 292 -9.05 -5.35 12.09
C GLU A 292 -8.19 -6.22 13.00
N VAL A 293 -7.82 -5.70 14.15
CA VAL A 293 -6.87 -6.32 15.07
C VAL A 293 -7.62 -6.91 16.26
N SER A 294 -7.49 -8.23 16.44
CA SER A 294 -8.22 -8.97 17.46
C SER A 294 -7.30 -9.79 18.36
N GLY A 295 -7.79 -10.12 19.57
CA GLY A 295 -7.06 -10.94 20.53
C GLY A 295 -5.69 -10.36 20.91
N THR A 296 -4.61 -11.12 20.71
CA THR A 296 -3.22 -10.72 21.02
C THR A 296 -2.44 -10.24 19.81
N SER A 297 -3.10 -10.03 18.67
CA SER A 297 -2.47 -9.67 17.40
C SER A 297 -2.04 -8.20 17.38
N PHE A 298 -1.15 -7.81 16.47
CA PHE A 298 -0.84 -6.41 16.22
C PHE A 298 -1.01 -6.08 14.74
N GLY A 299 -1.73 -5.01 14.44
CA GLY A 299 -1.96 -4.56 13.07
C GLY A 299 -0.72 -3.95 12.44
N PHE A 300 0.13 -3.30 13.24
CA PHE A 300 1.39 -2.71 12.80
C PHE A 300 2.43 -2.79 13.92
N ASP A 301 3.67 -3.20 13.62
CA ASP A 301 4.75 -3.36 14.59
C ASP A 301 6.00 -2.58 14.17
N VAL A 302 6.36 -1.60 15.01
CA VAL A 302 7.57 -0.78 14.90
C VAL A 302 8.46 -0.91 16.14
N SER A 303 8.21 -1.90 16.99
CA SER A 303 8.94 -2.11 18.26
C SER A 303 10.40 -2.49 18.10
N SER A 304 10.82 -2.89 16.89
CA SER A 304 12.22 -3.08 16.50
C SER A 304 13.00 -1.76 16.36
N ASN A 305 12.36 -0.61 16.54
CA ASN A 305 12.94 0.72 16.34
C ASN A 305 13.56 0.89 14.93
N PRO A 306 12.79 0.70 13.85
CA PRO A 306 13.32 0.87 12.50
C PRO A 306 13.77 2.31 12.26
N VAL A 307 14.88 2.46 11.55
CA VAL A 307 15.46 3.76 11.21
C VAL A 307 14.81 4.26 9.93
N ILE A 308 14.19 5.44 9.99
CA ILE A 308 13.63 6.13 8.81
C ILE A 308 14.59 7.26 8.43
N ALA A 309 15.33 7.10 7.33
CA ALA A 309 16.32 8.09 6.89
C ALA A 309 15.64 9.35 6.31
N GLY A 310 14.55 9.17 5.57
CA GLY A 310 13.69 10.24 5.06
C GLY A 310 12.51 10.51 6.00
N ASP A 311 11.30 10.48 5.47
CA ASP A 311 10.05 10.66 6.22
C ASP A 311 9.18 9.39 6.14
N ALA A 312 8.32 9.20 7.13
CA ALA A 312 7.30 8.17 7.12
C ALA A 312 5.90 8.77 7.27
N VAL A 313 4.92 8.25 6.53
CA VAL A 313 3.53 8.70 6.57
C VAL A 313 2.60 7.50 6.73
N MET A 314 1.62 7.64 7.62
CA MET A 314 0.49 6.73 7.73
C MET A 314 -0.82 7.51 7.73
N GLU A 315 -1.63 7.34 6.69
CA GLU A 315 -2.80 8.19 6.47
C GLU A 315 -4.03 7.39 6.04
N THR A 316 -5.19 7.76 6.56
CA THR A 316 -6.52 7.20 6.24
C THR A 316 -6.68 5.68 6.44
N VAL A 317 -5.75 5.03 7.14
CA VAL A 317 -5.91 3.64 7.58
C VAL A 317 -6.92 3.62 8.73
N VAL A 318 -7.87 2.68 8.67
CA VAL A 318 -8.84 2.45 9.75
C VAL A 318 -8.36 1.28 10.60
N PHE A 319 -7.98 1.54 11.85
CA PHE A 319 -7.70 0.50 12.84
C PHE A 319 -8.94 0.24 13.70
N THR A 320 -9.34 -1.03 13.80
CA THR A 320 -10.52 -1.49 14.54
C THR A 320 -10.25 -2.85 15.16
N GLY A 321 -11.22 -3.39 15.89
CA GLY A 321 -11.18 -4.74 16.47
C GLY A 321 -11.31 -4.71 18.00
N ASP A 322 -11.21 -5.88 18.61
CA ASP A 322 -11.44 -6.09 20.05
C ASP A 322 -10.14 -6.18 20.88
N ASN A 323 -8.98 -5.89 20.27
CA ASN A 323 -7.70 -5.92 20.97
C ASN A 323 -7.61 -4.80 22.03
N THR A 324 -7.51 -5.21 23.30
CA THR A 324 -7.40 -4.30 24.46
C THR A 324 -6.00 -3.76 24.72
N ALA A 325 -4.96 -4.38 24.17
CA ALA A 325 -3.56 -3.94 24.26
C ALA A 325 -3.21 -2.85 23.24
N GLY A 326 -4.14 -2.53 22.31
CA GLY A 326 -3.95 -1.56 21.25
C GLY A 326 -3.59 -2.21 19.90
N TYR A 327 -3.72 -1.42 18.84
CA TYR A 327 -3.60 -1.93 17.46
C TYR A 327 -2.17 -1.89 16.90
N VAL A 328 -1.31 -1.06 17.49
CA VAL A 328 0.06 -0.86 17.06
C VAL A 328 0.99 -1.29 18.19
N LYS A 329 2.03 -2.06 17.84
CA LYS A 329 3.14 -2.31 18.75
C LYS A 329 4.16 -1.17 18.58
N PRO A 330 4.27 -0.27 19.56
CA PRO A 330 4.90 1.03 19.39
C PRO A 330 6.43 0.90 19.29
N TYR A 331 7.10 1.96 18.83
CA TYR A 331 8.54 2.13 19.01
C TYR A 331 8.88 1.95 20.51
N GLY A 332 10.05 1.41 20.81
CA GLY A 332 10.56 1.40 22.17
C GLY A 332 10.99 2.80 22.63
N VAL A 333 11.21 2.98 23.95
CA VAL A 333 11.68 4.26 24.54
C VAL A 333 12.99 4.74 23.90
N ALA A 334 13.94 3.83 23.66
CA ALA A 334 15.19 4.14 22.96
C ALA A 334 14.99 4.58 21.50
N GLY A 335 13.86 4.23 20.88
CA GLY A 335 13.48 4.65 19.53
C GLY A 335 12.85 6.04 19.47
N GLY A 336 12.76 6.75 20.60
CA GLY A 336 12.21 8.11 20.67
C GLY A 336 10.69 8.17 20.74
N VAL A 337 10.02 7.10 21.16
CA VAL A 337 8.56 7.12 21.38
C VAL A 337 8.20 8.00 22.58
N ILE A 338 7.07 8.69 22.47
CA ILE A 338 6.49 9.45 23.58
C ILE A 338 5.45 8.55 24.28
N PRO A 339 5.41 8.48 25.62
CA PRO A 339 4.40 7.70 26.33
C PRO A 339 2.98 8.03 25.87
N GLY A 340 2.18 7.00 25.56
CA GLY A 340 0.82 7.15 25.03
C GLY A 340 0.72 7.27 23.50
N TYR A 341 1.86 7.25 22.79
CA TYR A 341 1.96 7.33 21.34
C TYR A 341 2.74 6.13 20.78
N ASN A 342 2.70 5.94 19.46
CA ASN A 342 3.23 4.74 18.83
C ASN A 342 4.51 4.97 18.01
N PHE A 343 4.68 6.18 17.47
CA PHE A 343 5.71 6.50 16.50
C PHE A 343 6.66 7.59 16.99
N ASN A 344 7.87 7.60 16.42
CA ASN A 344 8.84 8.68 16.68
C ASN A 344 8.59 9.89 15.76
N ASN A 345 9.44 10.91 15.87
CA ASN A 345 9.23 12.18 15.17
C ASN A 345 9.42 12.13 13.64
N ASN A 346 9.89 11.02 13.06
CA ASN A 346 9.96 10.83 11.62
C ASN A 346 8.60 10.50 10.97
N TRP A 347 7.59 10.19 11.79
CA TRP A 347 6.26 9.81 11.31
C TRP A 347 5.30 10.98 11.29
N THR A 348 4.41 10.98 10.30
CA THR A 348 3.14 11.73 10.31
C THR A 348 1.99 10.74 10.18
N VAL A 349 1.11 10.71 11.17
CA VAL A 349 0.05 9.71 11.33
C VAL A 349 -1.29 10.40 11.51
N ARG A 350 -2.23 10.03 10.64
CA ARG A 350 -3.62 10.52 10.65
C ARG A 350 -4.56 9.37 10.34
N CYS A 351 -4.93 8.61 11.37
CA CYS A 351 -5.66 7.34 11.24
C CYS A 351 -6.79 7.25 12.28
N ALA A 352 -7.83 6.48 11.95
CA ALA A 352 -8.87 6.15 12.93
C ALA A 352 -8.41 4.97 13.81
N GLY A 353 -8.81 4.97 15.08
CA GLY A 353 -8.50 3.90 16.03
C GLY A 353 -7.16 4.03 16.77
N ILE A 354 -6.26 4.91 16.31
CA ILE A 354 -4.99 5.23 16.98
C ILE A 354 -4.82 6.75 17.10
N PRO A 355 -3.96 7.24 18.02
CA PRO A 355 -3.68 8.66 18.12
C PRO A 355 -3.17 9.28 16.81
N ASN A 356 -3.53 10.54 16.56
CA ASN A 356 -2.88 11.32 15.52
C ASN A 356 -1.50 11.76 16.00
N GLU A 357 -0.47 11.58 15.16
CA GLU A 357 0.92 11.81 15.55
C GLU A 357 1.64 12.61 14.47
N GLY A 358 2.11 13.80 14.77
CA GLY A 358 2.80 14.65 13.79
C GLY A 358 3.14 16.01 14.37
N ASP A 359 4.06 16.73 13.74
CA ASP A 359 4.51 18.05 14.24
C ASP A 359 3.33 19.04 14.40
N SER A 360 2.30 18.93 13.53
CA SER A 360 1.07 19.74 13.59
C SER A 360 0.20 19.50 14.82
N PHE A 361 0.36 18.37 15.49
CA PHE A 361 -0.40 18.02 16.71
C PHE A 361 0.40 18.27 17.99
N SER A 362 1.63 18.77 17.87
CA SER A 362 2.51 19.02 19.01
C SER A 362 1.85 19.97 20.01
N THR A 363 1.85 19.59 21.28
CA THR A 363 1.24 20.37 22.36
C THR A 363 1.97 20.13 23.66
N GLY A 364 1.97 21.12 24.55
CA GLY A 364 2.49 20.96 25.90
C GLY A 364 1.89 21.96 26.85
N ASN A 365 1.72 21.55 28.10
CA ASN A 365 1.31 22.41 29.19
C ASN A 365 2.19 22.19 30.42
N ILE A 366 2.71 23.28 30.98
CA ILE A 366 3.36 23.28 32.28
C ILE A 366 2.65 24.26 33.21
N TYR A 367 2.60 23.96 34.50
CA TYR A 367 2.05 24.85 35.51
C TYR A 367 2.82 24.77 36.81
N LEU A 368 2.78 25.85 37.59
CA LEU A 368 3.42 25.94 38.89
C LEU A 368 2.88 24.86 39.84
N ASP A 369 3.78 24.09 40.45
CA ASP A 369 3.43 23.18 41.53
C ASP A 369 3.05 23.97 42.79
N ARG A 370 1.76 23.93 43.15
CA ARG A 370 1.22 24.62 44.32
C ARG A 370 1.28 23.80 45.60
N ALA A 371 1.70 22.53 45.54
CA ALA A 371 2.00 21.75 46.74
C ALA A 371 3.29 22.23 47.43
N ILE A 372 4.13 22.98 46.70
CA ILE A 372 5.34 23.60 47.20
C ILE A 372 5.04 25.07 47.57
N ALA A 373 5.82 25.63 48.50
CA ALA A 373 5.72 27.04 48.88
C ALA A 373 5.83 27.96 47.65
N SER A 374 4.98 28.99 47.59
CA SER A 374 4.98 29.95 46.49
C SER A 374 6.39 30.52 46.28
N PRO A 375 6.96 30.39 45.07
CA PRO A 375 8.32 30.82 44.81
C PRO A 375 8.39 32.34 44.81
N ALA A 376 9.45 32.87 45.41
CA ALA A 376 9.78 34.28 45.36
C ALA A 376 10.90 34.53 44.33
N GLY A 377 10.77 35.59 43.54
CA GLY A 377 11.77 36.06 42.59
C GLY A 377 12.07 37.54 42.78
N SER A 378 13.34 37.93 42.67
CA SER A 378 13.76 39.33 42.82
C SER A 378 14.18 39.92 41.47
N LEU A 379 13.59 41.06 41.10
CA LEU A 379 13.98 41.85 39.92
C LEU A 379 14.80 43.05 40.41
N THR A 380 16.12 42.88 40.47
CA THR A 380 17.05 43.85 41.07
C THR A 380 17.49 44.92 40.09
N ASP A 381 17.74 44.58 38.83
CA ASP A 381 18.36 45.49 37.87
C ASP A 381 17.34 45.95 36.82
N ILE A 382 17.36 47.26 36.51
CA ILE A 382 16.48 47.83 35.48
C ILE A 382 16.89 47.26 34.12
N GLY A 383 15.91 46.76 33.36
CA GLY A 383 16.11 46.22 32.02
C GLY A 383 16.67 44.78 31.96
N ALA A 384 17.11 44.21 33.08
CA ALA A 384 17.61 42.84 33.14
C ALA A 384 16.46 41.81 33.01
N THR A 385 16.75 40.69 32.34
CA THR A 385 15.77 39.62 32.07
C THR A 385 15.84 38.58 33.18
N TYR A 386 14.72 38.33 33.84
CA TYR A 386 14.60 37.33 34.89
C TYR A 386 13.61 36.26 34.48
N LYS A 387 14.05 35.00 34.53
CA LYS A 387 13.16 33.85 34.36
C LYS A 387 12.19 33.77 35.55
N ILE A 388 10.90 33.56 35.29
CA ILE A 388 9.92 33.35 36.36
C ILE A 388 10.30 32.09 37.15
N SER A 389 10.33 32.24 38.48
CA SER A 389 10.79 31.21 39.41
C SER A 389 9.67 30.22 39.77
N GLY A 390 10.04 28.99 40.11
CA GLY A 390 9.10 27.96 40.61
C GLY A 390 9.30 26.59 39.99
N THR A 391 8.96 25.54 40.74
CA THR A 391 8.88 24.17 40.22
C THR A 391 7.62 23.99 39.39
N THR A 392 7.71 23.40 38.21
CA THR A 392 6.55 23.18 37.33
C THR A 392 6.25 21.70 37.13
N ILE A 393 4.97 21.38 37.03
CA ILE A 393 4.45 20.07 36.63
C ILE A 393 4.09 20.12 35.15
N SER A 394 4.47 19.08 34.42
CA SER A 394 4.16 18.91 33.00
C SER A 394 2.93 18.02 32.78
N THR A 395 2.08 18.39 31.83
CA THR A 395 0.89 17.63 31.42
C THR A 395 0.64 17.80 29.93
N ASN A 396 -0.06 16.82 29.32
CA ASN A 396 -0.47 16.87 27.92
C ASN A 396 0.70 17.17 26.96
N LEU A 397 1.83 16.49 27.16
CA LEU A 397 3.01 16.66 26.30
C LEU A 397 2.92 15.74 25.08
N PHE A 398 3.02 16.32 23.89
CA PHE A 398 3.28 15.61 22.65
C PHE A 398 4.26 16.39 21.79
N ARG A 399 5.37 15.76 21.42
CA ARG A 399 6.55 16.39 20.80
C ARG A 399 7.02 17.65 21.55
N MET A 400 6.86 17.59 22.87
CA MET A 400 7.29 18.62 23.81
C MET A 400 7.98 17.97 25.01
N ASP A 401 8.95 18.65 25.58
CA ASP A 401 9.56 18.31 26.87
C ASP A 401 9.41 19.48 27.85
N GLY A 402 8.90 19.19 29.05
CA GLY A 402 8.75 20.13 30.16
C GLY A 402 9.49 19.70 31.43
N SER A 403 10.53 18.87 31.27
CA SER A 403 11.41 18.39 32.35
C SER A 403 12.11 19.51 33.11
N THR A 404 12.36 20.64 32.45
CA THR A 404 12.98 21.83 33.05
C THR A 404 11.90 22.82 33.49
N ASN A 405 12.00 23.31 34.72
CA ASN A 405 11.06 24.27 35.29
C ASN A 405 10.89 25.52 34.42
N ASN A 406 9.64 25.98 34.21
CA ASN A 406 9.34 27.15 33.38
C ASN A 406 10.05 27.09 32.00
N ARG A 407 10.04 25.91 31.39
CA ARG A 407 10.58 25.70 30.06
C ARG A 407 9.77 24.64 29.33
N LEU A 408 9.36 24.96 28.10
CA LEU A 408 8.82 23.97 27.16
C LEU A 408 9.76 23.90 25.96
N VAL A 409 10.36 22.72 25.74
CA VAL A 409 11.26 22.42 24.63
C VAL A 409 10.48 21.70 23.54
N TYR A 410 10.62 22.14 22.29
CA TYR A 410 10.03 21.45 21.14
C TYR A 410 10.90 20.27 20.70
N SER A 411 10.32 19.08 20.56
CA SER A 411 11.03 17.85 20.17
C SER A 411 10.55 17.22 18.85
N GLY A 412 9.72 17.94 18.09
CA GLY A 412 9.30 17.54 16.74
C GLY A 412 10.43 17.66 15.70
N LYS A 413 10.20 17.18 14.48
CA LYS A 413 11.28 17.03 13.49
C LYS A 413 11.49 18.32 12.69
N LYS A 414 10.41 18.91 12.18
CA LYS A 414 10.44 20.11 11.33
C LYS A 414 10.11 21.36 12.15
N PRO A 415 10.73 22.52 11.88
CA PRO A 415 10.37 23.75 12.57
C PRO A 415 8.88 24.07 12.42
N ARG A 416 8.27 24.56 13.49
CA ARG A 416 6.84 24.88 13.53
C ARG A 416 6.60 26.19 14.29
N THR A 417 5.60 26.94 13.83
CA THR A 417 5.06 28.09 14.57
C THR A 417 4.00 27.62 15.56
N PHE A 418 4.18 28.05 16.80
CA PHE A 418 3.29 27.78 17.93
C PHE A 418 2.58 29.04 18.37
N THR A 419 1.35 28.87 18.85
CA THR A 419 0.73 29.84 19.74
C THR A 419 1.11 29.47 21.17
N VAL A 420 1.67 30.43 21.90
CA VAL A 420 2.07 30.27 23.28
C VAL A 420 1.25 31.23 24.13
N SER A 421 0.66 30.71 25.20
CA SER A 421 -0.09 31.50 26.16
C SER A 421 0.33 31.12 27.58
N ALA A 422 0.38 32.12 28.45
CA ALA A 422 0.55 31.94 29.88
C ALA A 422 -0.48 32.79 30.63
N SER A 423 -0.93 32.29 31.78
CA SER A 423 -1.62 33.10 32.77
C SER A 423 -0.83 33.06 34.07
N ILE A 424 -0.63 34.21 34.69
CA ILE A 424 0.27 34.39 35.83
C ILE A 424 -0.49 35.18 36.88
N SER A 425 -0.42 34.73 38.13
CA SER A 425 -0.88 35.47 39.30
C SER A 425 0.28 35.67 40.26
N PHE A 426 0.55 36.92 40.64
CA PHE A 426 1.70 37.27 41.47
C PHE A 426 1.36 38.42 42.43
N GLU A 427 2.16 38.57 43.47
CA GLU A 427 2.05 39.63 44.46
C GLU A 427 3.43 40.27 44.70
N GLY A 428 3.50 41.60 44.69
CA GLY A 428 4.72 42.36 44.97
C GLY A 428 4.84 42.75 46.44
N SER A 429 6.04 42.59 47.02
CA SER A 429 6.27 42.73 48.48
C SER A 429 7.12 43.94 48.92
N SER A 430 7.55 44.84 48.00
CA SER A 430 8.39 46.01 48.34
C SER A 430 7.71 47.37 48.11
N THR A 431 8.13 48.40 48.85
CA THR A 431 7.62 49.79 48.79
C THR A 431 7.97 50.49 47.46
N GLY A 432 6.97 51.15 46.84
CA GLY A 432 7.12 52.00 45.64
C GLY A 432 6.63 51.35 44.35
N ALA A 433 6.00 52.08 43.43
CA ALA A 433 5.52 51.51 42.15
C ALA A 433 6.68 51.22 41.18
N ALA A 434 6.53 50.19 40.34
CA ALA A 434 7.45 49.88 39.25
C ALA A 434 6.70 49.27 38.08
N ASP A 435 7.06 49.65 36.85
CA ASP A 435 6.53 49.08 35.63
C ASP A 435 7.25 47.77 35.29
N LEU A 436 6.47 46.75 35.00
CA LEU A 436 6.91 45.42 34.69
C LEU A 436 6.55 45.06 33.26
N LEU A 437 7.41 44.26 32.65
CA LEU A 437 7.21 43.68 31.34
C LEU A 437 7.34 42.17 31.43
N PHE A 438 6.26 41.45 31.15
CA PHE A 438 6.26 39.99 31.03
C PHE A 438 6.23 39.59 29.57
N PHE A 439 7.02 38.57 29.22
CA PHE A 439 7.20 38.15 27.83
C PHE A 439 7.77 36.73 27.79
N PHE A 440 7.62 36.08 26.64
CA PHE A 440 8.35 34.86 26.33
C PHE A 440 9.72 35.18 25.72
N ILE A 441 10.69 34.34 26.06
CA ILE A 441 11.92 34.22 25.29
C ILE A 441 11.90 32.94 24.48
N LYS A 442 12.72 32.91 23.43
CA LYS A 442 13.11 31.72 22.69
C LYS A 442 14.62 31.53 22.82
N SER A 443 15.07 30.29 23.04
CA SER A 443 16.50 29.95 23.02
C SER A 443 16.69 28.45 22.75
N SER A 444 17.94 28.01 22.64
CA SER A 444 18.35 26.60 22.67
C SER A 444 19.59 26.47 23.55
N VAL A 445 19.92 25.25 23.98
CA VAL A 445 21.05 25.02 24.90
C VAL A 445 22.34 25.54 24.26
N GLY A 446 23.03 26.45 24.95
CA GLY A 446 24.28 27.06 24.48
C GLY A 446 24.12 28.21 23.48
N ASN A 447 22.89 28.59 23.10
CA ASN A 447 22.63 29.66 22.14
C ASN A 447 22.07 30.93 22.80
N PRO A 448 22.26 32.11 22.18
CA PRO A 448 21.72 33.37 22.69
C PRO A 448 20.20 33.35 22.86
N ILE A 449 19.73 34.18 23.78
CA ILE A 449 18.31 34.41 24.01
C ILE A 449 17.76 35.34 22.93
N THR A 450 16.62 34.97 22.34
CA THR A 450 15.82 35.81 21.44
C THR A 450 14.53 36.22 22.14
N PHE A 451 14.22 37.51 22.12
CA PHE A 451 12.96 38.02 22.69
C PHE A 451 11.79 37.72 21.75
N VAL A 452 10.69 37.20 22.28
CA VAL A 452 9.43 37.12 21.53
C VAL A 452 8.68 38.42 21.77
N THR A 453 9.10 39.50 21.11
CA THR A 453 8.56 40.85 21.31
C THR A 453 7.04 40.92 21.14
N ALA A 454 6.47 40.10 20.25
CA ALA A 454 5.02 39.98 20.06
C ALA A 454 4.24 39.44 21.28
N SER A 455 4.93 39.00 22.34
CA SER A 455 4.33 38.52 23.59
C SER A 455 4.37 39.51 24.74
N GLU A 456 4.93 40.69 24.53
CA GLU A 456 5.12 41.70 25.58
C GLU A 456 3.82 42.14 26.23
N THR A 457 3.76 42.02 27.56
CA THR A 457 2.62 42.42 28.40
C THR A 457 3.13 43.32 29.51
N PHE A 458 2.61 44.55 29.55
CA PHE A 458 2.99 45.57 30.53
C PHE A 458 2.01 45.59 31.70
N ILE A 459 2.53 45.72 32.93
CA ILE A 459 1.71 45.90 34.13
C ILE A 459 2.48 46.72 35.17
N ASP A 460 1.77 47.55 35.93
CA ASP A 460 2.29 48.27 37.08
C ASP A 460 2.32 47.37 38.32
N SER A 461 3.38 47.45 39.14
CA SER A 461 3.41 46.71 40.41
C SER A 461 2.70 47.49 41.53
N ASN A 462 1.58 46.96 42.01
CA ASN A 462 0.87 47.48 43.16
C ASN A 462 1.19 46.67 44.42
N ASN A 463 1.33 47.36 45.54
CA ASN A 463 1.71 46.73 46.81
C ASN A 463 0.53 45.98 47.42
N ALA A 464 0.80 44.79 47.97
CA ALA A 464 -0.14 43.96 48.72
C ALA A 464 -1.40 43.50 47.96
N ASN A 465 -1.43 43.65 46.63
CA ASN A 465 -2.50 43.15 45.77
C ASN A 465 -1.99 41.99 44.92
N ILE A 466 -2.81 40.93 44.83
CA ILE A 466 -2.58 39.85 43.87
C ILE A 466 -3.04 40.36 42.50
N GLN A 467 -2.09 40.45 41.57
CA GLN A 467 -2.36 40.80 40.17
C GLN A 467 -2.38 39.54 39.32
N SER A 468 -3.19 39.56 38.27
CA SER A 468 -3.23 38.47 37.28
C SER A 468 -3.17 39.02 35.87
N ILE A 469 -2.31 38.43 35.05
CA ILE A 469 -2.12 38.81 33.65
C ILE A 469 -2.09 37.59 32.75
N ALA A 470 -2.38 37.81 31.47
CA ALA A 470 -2.15 36.85 30.41
C ALA A 470 -1.02 37.34 29.50
N VAL A 471 -0.11 36.45 29.14
CA VAL A 471 0.98 36.69 28.19
C VAL A 471 0.76 35.77 27.01
N THR A 472 0.60 36.30 25.80
CA THR A 472 0.35 35.48 24.60
C THR A 472 1.20 35.96 23.45
N GLY A 473 1.75 35.03 22.67
CA GLY A 473 2.48 35.36 21.45
C GLY A 473 2.58 34.19 20.50
N THR A 474 3.21 34.43 19.35
CA THR A 474 3.54 33.41 18.37
C THR A 474 5.06 33.27 18.26
N VAL A 475 5.53 32.03 18.15
CA VAL A 475 6.97 31.75 18.06
C VAL A 475 7.21 30.54 17.18
N THR A 476 8.20 30.63 16.30
CA THR A 476 8.67 29.48 15.51
C THR A 476 9.81 28.79 16.25
N LEU A 477 9.66 27.49 16.53
CA LEU A 477 10.68 26.66 17.18
C LEU A 477 11.12 25.54 16.24
N ALA A 478 12.43 25.34 16.15
CA ALA A 478 13.09 24.15 15.63
C ALA A 478 13.33 23.12 16.76
N ASN A 479 13.69 21.89 16.40
CA ASN A 479 13.96 20.83 17.36
C ASN A 479 15.02 21.29 18.39
N GLY A 480 14.73 21.10 19.68
CA GLY A 480 15.60 21.47 20.80
C GLY A 480 15.51 22.94 21.20
N GLU A 481 14.82 23.79 20.43
CA GLU A 481 14.51 25.15 20.86
C GLU A 481 13.36 25.15 21.87
N TYR A 482 13.40 26.10 22.78
CA TYR A 482 12.49 26.19 23.90
C TYR A 482 11.99 27.60 24.13
N ILE A 483 10.87 27.69 24.83
CA ILE A 483 10.36 28.92 25.40
C ILE A 483 10.53 28.94 26.92
N GLU A 484 10.69 30.14 27.47
CA GLU A 484 10.58 30.40 28.90
C GLU A 484 9.79 31.69 29.11
N LEU A 485 9.02 31.74 30.19
CA LEU A 485 8.36 32.96 30.61
C LEU A 485 9.34 33.78 31.47
N CYS A 486 9.50 35.05 31.12
CA CYS A 486 10.41 35.98 31.77
C CYS A 486 9.69 37.27 32.14
N ALA A 487 10.33 38.03 33.05
CA ALA A 487 9.95 39.38 33.39
C ALA A 487 11.15 40.33 33.38
N LYS A 488 10.88 41.61 33.13
CA LYS A 488 11.79 42.74 33.26
C LYS A 488 11.15 43.79 34.16
N ARG A 489 12.01 44.50 34.90
CA ARG A 489 11.64 45.73 35.60
C ARG A 489 12.10 46.91 34.76
N LEU A 490 11.20 47.83 34.42
CA LEU A 490 11.49 48.95 33.51
C LEU A 490 11.89 50.23 34.26
N ASN A 491 11.42 50.40 35.49
CA ASN A 491 11.74 51.54 36.34
C ASN A 491 11.56 51.19 37.85
N GLY A 492 11.59 52.20 38.71
CA GLY A 492 11.31 52.05 40.15
C GLY A 492 12.46 51.46 40.96
N THR A 493 12.14 50.95 42.15
CA THR A 493 13.08 50.28 43.08
C THR A 493 13.02 48.76 42.93
N ASN A 494 13.93 48.04 43.59
CA ASN A 494 13.97 46.57 43.58
C ASN A 494 12.62 45.99 43.99
N LYS A 495 12.18 44.95 43.27
CA LYS A 495 10.89 44.28 43.50
C LYS A 495 11.08 42.80 43.76
N VAL A 496 10.46 42.32 44.83
CA VAL A 496 10.36 40.89 45.15
C VAL A 496 8.92 40.45 44.90
N PHE A 497 8.74 39.48 44.02
CA PHE A 497 7.45 38.92 43.65
C PHE A 497 7.29 37.52 44.20
N THR A 498 6.13 37.25 44.77
CA THR A 498 5.69 35.90 45.10
C THR A 498 4.72 35.42 44.03
N PHE A 499 5.05 34.36 43.30
CA PHE A 499 4.16 33.81 42.28
C PHE A 499 3.15 32.87 42.95
N ARG A 500 1.86 33.20 42.85
CA ARG A 500 0.75 32.41 43.42
C ARG A 500 0.36 31.25 42.49
N SER A 501 0.42 31.49 41.18
CA SER A 501 0.23 30.49 40.15
C SER A 501 0.78 30.99 38.82
N TYR A 502 1.26 30.08 37.98
CA TYR A 502 1.35 30.34 36.55
C TYR A 502 1.15 29.05 35.76
N ASN A 503 0.74 29.20 34.50
CA ASN A 503 0.73 28.13 33.51
C ASN A 503 1.33 28.63 32.21
N ILE A 504 1.86 27.73 31.41
CA ILE A 504 2.34 27.97 30.05
C ILE A 504 1.81 26.84 29.18
N THR A 505 1.00 27.18 28.19
CA THR A 505 0.49 26.28 27.17
C THR A 505 1.12 26.64 25.82
N MET A 506 1.53 25.62 25.08
CA MET A 506 2.04 25.73 23.72
C MET A 506 1.27 24.78 22.79
N LYS A 507 0.76 25.30 21.68
CA LYS A 507 -0.04 24.55 20.69
C LYS A 507 0.29 24.90 19.26
#